data_AF-A0A0F9QB93-F1
#
_entry.id   AF-A0A0F9QB93-F1
#
_cell.length_a   1.000
_cell.length_b   1.000
_cell.length_c   1.000
_cell.angle_alpha   90.00
_cell.angle_beta   90.00
_cell.angle_gamma   90.00
#
_symmetry.space_group_name_H-M   'P 1'
#
loop_
_entity.id
_entity.type
_entity.pdbx_description
1 polymer ?
#
loop_
_entity_poly.entity_id
_entity_poly.type
_entity_poly.pdbx_seq_one_letter_code
_entity_poly.pdbx_strand_id
1 'polypeptide(L)' 'MKAVEVRETALIIHSSRMVPNYLYKFRFLDTDMVAVRDLKGKVNLHEAVDKETSEHSG' A
#
# COMPACT_ATOMS: atom_id res chain seq x y z
N MET A 1 -2.91 18.25 0.81
CA MET A 1 -2.07 17.23 1.48
C MET A 1 -2.53 15.86 1.04
N LYS A 2 -1.62 14.94 0.68
CA LYS A 2 -1.98 13.61 0.15
C LYS A 2 -2.22 12.63 1.31
N ALA A 3 -2.90 11.51 1.05
CA ALA A 3 -3.12 10.49 2.07
C ALA A 3 -1.84 9.69 2.39
N VAL A 4 -0.98 9.52 1.40
CA VAL A 4 0.34 8.89 1.53
C VAL A 4 1.38 9.85 0.96
N GLU A 5 2.47 10.05 1.71
CA GLU A 5 3.63 10.82 1.27
C GLU A 5 4.88 9.95 1.45
N VAL A 6 5.63 9.78 0.35
CA VAL A 6 6.91 9.09 0.33
C VAL A 6 8.02 10.14 0.27
N ARG A 7 8.95 10.06 1.20
CA ARG A 7 10.20 10.84 1.25
C ARG A 7 11.37 9.88 1.11
N GLU A 8 12.59 10.40 0.90
CA GLU A 8 13.80 9.58 0.67
C GLU A 8 13.91 8.39 1.64
N THR A 9 13.68 8.62 2.93
CA THR A 9 13.85 7.59 3.97
C THR A 9 12.62 7.45 4.89
N ALA A 10 11.52 8.12 4.58
CA ALA A 10 10.34 8.16 5.44
C ALA A 10 9.04 7.97 4.67
N LEU A 11 8.16 7.16 5.23
CA LEU A 11 6.78 6.97 4.79
C LEU A 11 5.84 7.66 5.79
N ILE A 12 5.04 8.61 5.32
CA ILE A 12 4.03 9.29 6.13
C ILE A 12 2.65 8.89 5.63
N ILE A 13 1.84 8.31 6.53
CA ILE A 13 0.46 7.93 6.24
C ILE A 13 -0.50 8.76 7.09
N HIS A 14 -1.35 9.53 6.42
CA HIS A 14 -2.39 10.32 7.06
C HIS A 14 -3.69 9.51 7.10
N SER A 15 -3.87 8.69 8.14
CA SER A 15 -5.03 7.78 8.26
C SER A 15 -6.39 8.48 8.14
N SER A 16 -6.52 9.72 8.64
CA SER A 16 -7.73 10.54 8.53
C SER A 16 -8.08 10.97 7.10
N ARG A 17 -7.13 10.87 6.17
CA ARG A 17 -7.30 11.19 4.75
C ARG A 17 -7.46 9.95 3.87
N MET A 18 -7.28 8.75 4.43
CA MET A 18 -7.50 7.50 3.72
C MET A 18 -9.00 7.17 3.67
N VAL A 19 -9.47 6.83 2.47
CA VAL A 19 -10.79 6.26 2.23
C VAL A 19 -10.76 4.79 2.70
N PRO A 20 -11.68 4.35 3.58
CA PRO A 20 -11.75 2.96 4.01
C PRO A 20 -11.90 1.99 2.84
N ASN A 21 -11.21 0.85 2.90
CA ASN A 21 -11.15 -0.21 1.87
C ASN A 21 -10.63 0.24 0.49
N TYR A 22 -10.09 1.45 0.35
CA TYR A 22 -9.40 1.87 -0.86
C TYR A 22 -7.91 1.49 -0.77
N LEU A 23 -7.37 0.93 -1.85
CA LEU A 23 -5.97 0.52 -1.95
C LEU A 23 -5.11 1.70 -2.40
N TYR A 24 -4.20 2.15 -1.54
CA TYR A 24 -3.20 3.15 -1.87
C TYR A 24 -1.89 2.45 -2.27
N LYS A 25 -1.58 2.45 -3.58
CA LYS A 25 -0.34 1.90 -4.14
C LYS A 25 0.75 2.96 -4.20
N PHE A 26 1.98 2.63 -3.80
CA PHE A 26 3.15 3.50 -3.87
C PHE A 26 4.43 2.67 -3.79
N ARG A 27 5.56 3.26 -4.20
CA ARG A 27 6.89 2.65 -4.09
C ARG A 27 7.65 3.26 -2.93
N PHE A 28 8.29 2.45 -2.09
CA PHE A 28 9.12 2.89 -0.96
C PHE A 28 10.32 1.95 -0.81
N LEU A 29 11.54 2.51 -0.77
CA LEU A 29 12.80 1.73 -0.70
C LEU A 29 12.88 0.63 -1.76
N ASP A 30 12.51 0.97 -3.00
CA ASP A 30 12.46 0.06 -4.15
C ASP A 30 11.48 -1.13 -4.05
N THR A 31 10.60 -1.12 -3.06
CA THR A 31 9.52 -2.10 -2.92
C THR A 31 8.19 -1.45 -3.29
N ASP A 32 7.38 -2.15 -4.09
CA ASP A 32 5.99 -1.76 -4.34
C ASP A 32 5.13 -2.15 -3.13
N MET A 33 4.39 -1.18 -2.60
CA MET A 33 3.65 -1.29 -1.36
C MET A 33 2.18 -0.93 -1.57
N VAL A 34 1.34 -1.49 -0.71
CA VAL A 34 -0.09 -1.20 -0.63
C VAL A 34 -0.45 -0.85 0.81
N ALA A 35 -1.04 0.33 1.01
CA ALA A 35 -1.69 0.69 2.27
C ALA A 35 -3.21 0.65 2.13
N VAL A 36 -3.88 0.08 3.12
CA VAL A 36 -5.34 0.03 3.21
C VAL A 36 -5.80 0.39 4.61
N ARG A 37 -6.81 1.24 4.72
CA ARG A 37 -7.49 1.53 5.99
C ARG A 37 -8.73 0.66 6.10
N ASP A 38 -8.84 -0.13 7.15
CA ASP A 38 -10.03 -0.93 7.40
C ASP A 38 -11.19 -0.09 7.93
N LEU A 39 -12.39 -0.69 8.03
CA LEU A 39 -13.60 -0.03 8.54
C LEU A 39 -13.50 0.35 10.03
N LYS A 40 -12.57 -0.24 10.78
CA LYS A 40 -12.28 0.09 12.19
C LYS A 40 -11.28 1.25 12.29
N GLY A 41 -10.80 1.74 11.16
CA GLY A 41 -9.88 2.87 11.05
C GLY A 41 -8.40 2.50 11.16
N LYS A 42 -8.06 1.22 11.30
CA LYS A 42 -6.67 0.75 11.35
C LYS A 42 -6.08 0.74 9.94
N VAL A 43 -4.85 1.21 9.82
CA VAL A 43 -4.07 1.14 8.58
C VAL A 43 -3.24 -0.15 8.60
N ASN A 44 -3.35 -0.92 7.51
CA ASN A 44 -2.52 -2.08 7.25
C ASN A 44 -1.65 -1.80 6.03
N LEU A 45 -0.41 -2.29 6.06
CA LEU A 45 0.61 -2.10 5.04
C LEU A 45 1.08 -3.46 4.56
N HIS A 46 1.15 -3.64 3.24
CA HIS A 46 1.54 -4.88 2.59
C HIS A 46 2.50 -4.59 1.45
N GLU A 47 3.40 -5.53 1.16
CA GLU A 47 4.15 -5.56 -0.09
C GLU A 47 3.21 -6.01 -1.23
N ALA A 48 3.30 -5.34 -2.37
CA ALA A 48 2.60 -5.73 -3.58
C ALA A 48 3.37 -6.89 -4.22
N VAL A 49 2.82 -8.10 -4.11
CA VAL A 49 3.36 -9.26 -4.83
C VAL A 49 2.64 -9.34 -6.16
N ASP A 50 3.35 -9.06 -7.25
CA ASP A 50 2.87 -9.42 -8.58
C ASP A 50 2.77 -10.94 -8.63
N LYS A 51 1.53 -11.46 -8.68
CA LYS A 51 1.32 -12.84 -9.07
C LYS A 51 1.53 -12.90 -10.57
N GLU A 52 2.75 -13.21 -11.00
CA GLU A 52 2.88 -13.94 -12.26
C GLU A 52 2.05 -15.22 -12.08
N THR A 53 0.96 -15.31 -12.82
CA THR A 53 0.15 -16.51 -12.93
C THR A 53 1.09 -17.62 -13.36
N SER A 54 1.50 -18.47 -12.42
CA SER A 54 2.27 -19.67 -12.74
C SER A 54 1.34 -20.59 -13.50
N GLU A 55 1.29 -20.45 -14.83
CA GLU A 55 0.76 -21.48 -15.70
C GLU A 55 1.63 -22.73 -15.51
N HIS A 56 1.19 -23.62 -14.61
CA HIS A 56 1.66 -25.01 -14.60
C HIS A 56 1.18 -25.66 -15.90
N SER A 57 2.00 -25.53 -16.94
CA SER A 57 2.04 -26.48 -18.04
C SER A 57 3.02 -27.58 -17.66
N GLY A 58 2.50 -28.75 -17.30
CA GLY A 58 3.27 -29.96 -16.98
C GLY A 58 2.37 -31.13 -16.66
#